data_AF-A0A269XDP9-F1
#
_entry.id   AF-A0A269XDP9-F1
#
_cell.length_a   1.000
_cell.length_b   1.000
_cell.length_c   1.000
_cell.angle_alpha   90.00
_cell.angle_beta   90.00
_cell.angle_gamma   90.00
#
_symmetry.space_group_name_H-M   'P 1'
#
loop_
_entity.id
_entity.type
_entity.pdbx_description
1 polymer ?
#
loop_
_entity_poly.entity_id
_entity_poly.type
_entity_poly.pdbx_seq_one_letter_code
_entity_poly.pdbx_strand_id
1 'polypeptide(L)' 'MRVIAGKHKSKALESLEGRNTRPTMDKVKEGIFNSLHEVSGLGLDLFAGSGALGIEALSRGMEKVIFV' A
#
# COMPACT_ATOMS: atom_id res chain seq x y z
N MET A 1 6.47 -4.46 -7.53
CA MET A 1 5.34 -4.62 -6.57
C MET A 1 4.03 -4.39 -7.33
N ARG A 2 2.89 -4.76 -6.76
CA ARG A 2 1.57 -4.45 -7.34
C ARG A 2 0.55 -4.16 -6.24
N VAL A 3 -0.58 -3.59 -6.61
CA VAL A 3 -1.77 -3.49 -5.74
C VAL A 3 -2.45 -4.86 -5.65
N ILE A 4 -2.81 -5.31 -4.44
CA ILE A 4 -3.31 -6.67 -4.17
C ILE A 4 -4.82 -6.76 -4.30
N ALA A 5 -5.56 -5.77 -3.78
CA ALA A 5 -7.02 -5.76 -3.80
C ALA A 5 -7.61 -4.36 -3.95
N GLY A 6 -8.95 -4.29 -4.04
CA GLY A 6 -9.69 -3.05 -4.19
C GLY A 6 -9.74 -2.52 -5.62
N LYS A 7 -10.08 -1.23 -5.75
CA LYS A 7 -10.37 -0.54 -7.03
C LYS A 7 -9.21 -0.58 -8.03
N HIS A 8 -7.98 -0.59 -7.55
CA HIS A 8 -6.76 -0.56 -8.38
C HIS A 8 -6.02 -1.91 -8.40
N LYS A 9 -6.71 -3.01 -8.08
CA LYS A 9 -6.15 -4.36 -8.05
C LYS A 9 -5.33 -4.69 -9.30
N SER A 10 -4.20 -5.38 -9.09
CA SER A 10 -3.24 -5.81 -10.12
C SER A 10 -2.48 -4.69 -10.82
N LYS A 11 -2.67 -3.41 -10.45
CA LYS A 11 -1.87 -2.32 -11.00
C LYS A 11 -0.42 -2.46 -10.54
N ALA A 12 0.50 -2.43 -11.49
CA ALA A 12 1.93 -2.45 -11.21
C ALA A 12 2.33 -1.15 -10.49
N LEU A 13 3.24 -1.28 -9.52
CA LEU A 13 3.83 -0.16 -8.81
C LEU A 13 5.33 -0.13 -9.11
N GLU A 14 5.78 1.03 -9.55
CA GLU A 14 7.20 1.33 -9.67
C GLU A 14 7.81 1.43 -8.27
N SER A 15 9.02 0.89 -8.13
CA SER A 15 9.80 1.02 -6.92
C SER A 15 10.92 2.01 -7.15
N LEU A 16 11.45 2.58 -6.07
CA LEU A 16 12.68 3.36 -6.11
C LEU A 16 13.82 2.52 -6.70
N GLU A 17 14.76 3.17 -7.39
CA GLU A 17 15.92 2.51 -7.97
C GLU A 17 16.83 1.93 -6.88
N GLY A 18 17.40 0.76 -7.14
CA GLY A 18 18.31 0.06 -6.22
C GLY A 18 17.66 -1.06 -5.40
N ARG A 19 18.50 -1.89 -4.78
CA ARG A 19 18.10 -3.04 -3.94
C ARG A 19 18.40 -2.83 -2.45
N ASN A 20 18.69 -1.60 -2.05
CA ASN A 20 19.08 -1.27 -0.67
C ASN A 20 17.91 -1.32 0.31
N THR A 21 16.67 -1.41 -0.18
CA THR A 21 15.47 -1.53 0.65
C THR A 21 14.88 -2.93 0.53
N ARG A 22 14.54 -3.55 1.66
CA ARG A 22 13.76 -4.79 1.68
C ARG A 22 12.33 -4.49 1.21
N PRO A 23 11.88 -4.99 0.05
CA PRO A 23 10.53 -4.72 -0.44
C PRO A 23 9.49 -5.37 0.47
N THR A 24 8.39 -4.67 0.74
CA THR A 24 7.24 -5.26 1.42
C THR A 24 6.61 -6.32 0.53
N MET A 25 6.63 -7.57 0.98
CA MET A 25 6.05 -8.69 0.23
C MET A 25 4.52 -8.58 0.13
N ASP A 26 3.94 -9.04 -0.98
CA ASP A 26 2.50 -9.06 -1.19
C ASP A 26 1.74 -9.71 -0.02
N LYS A 27 2.27 -10.83 0.52
CA LYS A 27 1.69 -11.53 1.68
C LYS A 27 1.65 -10.68 2.95
N VAL A 28 2.64 -9.80 3.15
CA VAL A 28 2.66 -8.89 4.32
C VAL A 28 1.59 -7.83 4.16
N LYS A 29 1.45 -7.23 2.98
CA LYS A 29 0.38 -6.25 2.71
C LYS A 29 -1.00 -6.88 2.89
N GLU A 30 -1.20 -8.07 2.33
CA GLU A 30 -2.45 -8.81 2.46
C GLU A 30 -2.78 -9.11 3.93
N GLY A 31 -1.81 -9.58 4.71
CA GLY A 31 -1.99 -9.82 6.14
C GLY A 31 -2.43 -8.56 6.91
N ILE A 32 -1.78 -7.42 6.66
CA ILE A 32 -2.12 -6.14 7.30
C ILE A 32 -3.57 -5.76 7.02
N PHE A 33 -3.97 -5.72 5.75
CA PHE A 33 -5.32 -5.28 5.40
C PHE A 33 -6.40 -6.31 5.74
N ASN A 34 -6.06 -7.61 5.80
CA ASN A 34 -6.98 -8.61 6.31
C ASN A 34 -7.24 -8.44 7.81
N SER A 35 -6.24 -8.00 8.59
CA SER A 35 -6.41 -7.67 10.01
C SER A 35 -7.17 -6.36 10.23
N LEU A 36 -7.06 -5.40 9.32
CA LEU A 36 -7.75 -4.11 9.42
C LEU A 36 -9.21 -4.15 8.91
N HIS A 37 -9.60 -5.19 8.17
CA HIS A 37 -10.89 -5.29 7.51
C HIS A 37 -11.16 -4.11 6.55
N GLU A 38 -12.30 -3.43 6.69
CA GLU A 38 -12.65 -2.26 5.90
C GLU A 38 -11.93 -1.01 6.42
N VAL A 39 -11.38 -0.23 5.49
CA VAL A 39 -10.61 0.99 5.79
C VAL A 39 -11.27 2.20 5.12
N SER A 40 -11.35 3.32 5.83
CA SER A 40 -11.95 4.57 5.35
C SER A 40 -11.33 5.80 6.03
N GLY A 41 -11.58 6.99 5.48
CA GLY A 41 -11.09 8.25 6.04
C GLY A 41 -9.64 8.60 5.65
N LEU A 42 -8.90 9.17 6.61
CA LEU A 42 -7.55 9.72 6.40
C LEU A 42 -6.46 8.79 6.96
N GLY A 43 -5.49 8.43 6.11
CA GLY A 43 -4.32 7.65 6.49
C GLY A 43 -3.02 8.45 6.44
N LEU A 44 -2.03 8.00 7.19
CA LEU A 44 -0.65 8.48 7.16
C LEU A 44 0.29 7.30 6.95
N ASP A 45 1.05 7.33 5.85
CA ASP A 45 2.15 6.42 5.57
C ASP A 45 3.46 7.16 5.89
N LEU A 46 3.92 6.99 7.14
CA LEU A 46 5.00 7.81 7.73
C LEU A 46 6.39 7.52 7.14
N PHE A 47 6.56 6.34 6.54
CA PHE A 47 7.79 5.91 5.88
C PHE A 47 7.42 5.29 4.55
N ALA A 48 6.80 6.09 3.68
CA ALA A 48 6.09 5.61 2.51
C ALA A 48 7.01 4.84 1.56
N GLY A 49 8.25 5.28 1.40
CA GLY A 49 9.17 4.74 0.41
C GLY A 49 8.54 4.78 -0.99
N SER A 50 8.19 3.61 -1.54
CA SER A 50 7.46 3.51 -2.83
C SER A 50 5.95 3.77 -2.74
N GLY A 51 5.42 4.03 -1.54
CA GLY A 51 4.00 4.24 -1.29
C GLY A 51 3.15 2.97 -1.37
N ALA A 52 3.76 1.77 -1.43
CA ALA A 52 3.06 0.52 -1.70
C ALA A 52 1.97 0.15 -0.68
N LEU A 53 2.08 0.61 0.57
CA LEU A 53 1.07 0.42 1.61
C LEU A 53 -0.04 1.47 1.53
N GLY A 54 0.30 2.76 1.48
CA GLY A 54 -0.70 3.82 1.32
C GLY A 54 -1.54 3.68 0.04
N ILE A 55 -0.93 3.28 -1.09
CA ILE A 55 -1.66 3.02 -2.35
C ILE A 55 -2.61 1.82 -2.21
N GLU A 56 -2.21 0.78 -1.48
CA GLU A 56 -3.10 -0.35 -1.17
C GLU A 56 -4.29 0.10 -0.33
N ALA A 57 -4.07 1.00 0.63
CA ALA A 57 -5.12 1.58 1.46
C ALA A 57 -6.14 2.38 0.62
N LEU A 58 -5.65 3.23 -0.28
CA LEU A 58 -6.50 3.98 -1.23
C LEU A 58 -7.29 3.04 -2.14
N SER A 59 -6.66 1.98 -2.64
CA SER A 59 -7.35 0.98 -3.45
C SER A 59 -8.50 0.31 -2.70
N ARG A 60 -8.35 0.09 -1.39
CA ARG A 60 -9.30 -0.63 -0.53
C ARG A 60 -10.41 0.24 0.09
N GLY A 61 -10.40 1.56 -0.12
CA GLY A 61 -11.49 2.44 0.31
C GLY A 61 -11.08 3.64 1.17
N MET A 62 -9.80 3.80 1.49
CA MET A 62 -9.33 5.04 2.12
C MET A 62 -9.58 6.24 1.18
N GLU A 63 -10.06 7.34 1.73
CA GLU A 63 -10.38 8.55 0.97
C GLU A 63 -9.14 9.38 0.67
N LYS A 64 -8.21 9.41 1.63
CA LYS A 64 -6.97 10.17 1.52
C LYS A 64 -5.85 9.48 2.29
N VAL A 65 -4.66 9.49 1.73
CA VAL A 65 -3.45 9.05 2.42
C VAL A 65 -2.37 10.12 2.24
N ILE A 66 -1.74 10.50 3.35
CA ILE A 66 -0.56 11.38 3.37
C ILE A 66 0.68 10.49 3.36
N PHE A 67 1.61 10.77 2.46
CA PHE A 67 2.87 10.05 2.33
C PHE A 67 4.01 10.96 2.82
N VAL A 68 4.88 10.43 3.68
CA VAL A 68 6.10 11.07 4.19
C VAL A 68 7.30 10.22 3.78
#